data_AF-A0A398B2M6-F1
#
_entry.id   AF-A0A398B2M6-F1
#
_cell.length_a   1.000
_cell.length_b   1.000
_cell.length_c   1.000
_cell.angle_alpha   90.00
_cell.angle_beta   90.00
_cell.angle_gamma   90.00
#
_symmetry.space_group_name_H-M   'P 1'
#
loop_
_entity.id
_entity.type
_entity.pdbx_description
1 polymer ?
#
loop_
_entity_poly.entity_id
_entity_poly.type
_entity_poly.pdbx_seq_one_letter_code
_entity_poly.pdbx_strand_id
1 'polypeptide(L)'
;MYRFSTDDGNWIIKFSPQFHAESAEREAIVRALLEIQRDINGYSHGESFLIHDPAMGIIVFKVEKIPSFIVNVSAMVTWDKWFIHDEKGTRKDSNIRKGGKQP
;
A
#
# COMPACT_ATOMS: atom_id res chain seq x y z
N MET A 1 15.86 -3.00 -0.83
CA MET A 1 15.18 -4.29 -0.63
C MET A 1 15.09 -4.48 0.87
N TYR A 2 13.89 -4.67 1.41
CA TYR A 2 13.69 -4.87 2.85
C TYR A 2 13.24 -6.30 3.10
N ARG A 3 13.59 -6.83 4.26
CA ARG A 3 13.22 -8.19 4.67
C ARG A 3 12.63 -8.15 6.07
N PHE A 4 11.63 -8.99 6.29
CA PHE A 4 11.07 -9.23 7.62
C PHE A 4 10.72 -10.71 7.74
N SER A 5 10.60 -11.19 8.97
CA SER A 5 10.30 -12.58 9.26
C SER A 5 8.96 -12.66 9.94
N THR A 6 8.15 -13.63 9.53
CA THR A 6 6.91 -14.02 10.20
C THR A 6 7.02 -15.47 10.62
N ASP A 7 6.03 -15.98 11.35
CA ASP A 7 5.98 -17.39 11.74
C ASP A 7 6.00 -18.34 10.53
N ASP A 8 5.45 -17.90 9.39
CA ASP A 8 5.36 -18.70 8.14
C ASP A 8 6.56 -18.51 7.20
N GLY A 9 7.55 -17.69 7.57
CA GLY A 9 8.80 -17.55 6.84
C GLY A 9 9.30 -16.12 6.63
N ASN A 10 10.34 -16.02 5.80
CA ASN A 10 11.02 -14.77 5.49
C ASN A 10 10.37 -14.08 4.29
N TRP A 11 9.84 -12.89 4.53
CA TRP A 11 9.23 -12.04 3.53
C TRP A 11 10.22 -11.02 2.97
N ILE A 12 10.01 -10.67 1.70
CA ILE A 12 10.75 -9.65 0.98
C ILE A 12 9.77 -8.53 0.60
N ILE A 13 10.11 -7.29 0.94
CA ILE A 13 9.41 -6.11 0.41
C ILE A 13 10.14 -5.63 -0.83
N LYS A 14 9.43 -5.64 -1.95
CA LYS A 14 9.93 -5.20 -3.25
C LYS A 14 9.10 -4.01 -3.74
N PHE A 15 9.77 -2.92 -4.06
CA PHE A 15 9.13 -1.78 -4.71
C PHE A 15 9.14 -1.99 -6.22
N SER A 16 8.00 -1.78 -6.87
CA SER A 16 7.90 -1.84 -8.32
C SER A 16 8.85 -0.82 -8.97
N PRO A 17 9.45 -1.10 -10.15
CA PRO A 17 10.31 -0.13 -10.83
C PRO A 17 9.61 1.20 -11.15
N GLN A 18 8.30 1.16 -11.39
CA GLN A 18 7.48 2.36 -11.65
C GLN A 18 7.04 3.06 -10.35
N PHE A 19 7.41 2.53 -9.19
CA PHE A 19 7.06 3.11 -7.89
C PHE A 19 8.03 4.26 -7.55
N HIS A 20 7.59 5.48 -7.86
CA HIS A 20 8.28 6.71 -7.49
C HIS A 20 7.82 7.13 -6.09
N ALA A 21 8.73 6.99 -5.13
CA ALA A 21 8.56 7.45 -3.76
C ALA A 21 9.93 7.80 -3.18
N GLU A 22 9.96 8.85 -2.37
CA GLU A 22 11.16 9.30 -1.66
C GLU A 22 11.56 8.31 -0.56
N SER A 23 12.79 8.44 -0.03
CA SER A 23 13.30 7.55 1.01
C SER A 23 12.41 7.52 2.25
N ALA A 24 11.90 8.68 2.69
CA ALA A 24 11.01 8.78 3.85
C ALA A 24 9.67 8.05 3.63
N GLU A 25 9.09 8.16 2.44
CA GLU A 25 7.84 7.45 2.08
C GLU A 25 8.07 5.93 2.05
N ARG A 26 9.20 5.50 1.46
CA ARG A 26 9.56 4.07 1.44
C ARG A 26 9.75 3.51 2.84
N GLU A 27 10.37 4.26 3.74
CA GLU A 27 10.52 3.86 5.15
C GLU A 27 9.17 3.79 5.87
N ALA A 28 8.28 4.76 5.65
CA ALA A 28 6.93 4.75 6.21
C ALA A 28 6.12 3.53 5.74
N ILE A 29 6.18 3.21 4.44
CA ILE A 29 5.54 2.02 3.86
C ILE A 29 6.08 0.73 4.49
N VAL A 30 7.40 0.62 4.67
CA VAL A 30 8.01 -0.54 5.30
C VAL A 30 7.54 -0.68 6.75
N ARG A 31 7.50 0.41 7.52
CA ARG A 31 7.00 0.39 8.91
C ARG A 31 5.54 -0.06 8.96
N ALA A 32 4.68 0.47 8.10
CA ALA A 32 3.28 0.07 8.03
C ALA A 32 3.13 -1.44 7.72
N LEU A 33 3.93 -1.99 6.82
CA LEU A 33 3.93 -3.44 6.53
C LEU A 33 4.38 -4.28 7.74
N LEU A 34 5.33 -3.80 8.53
CA LEU A 34 5.80 -4.50 9.75
C LEU A 34 4.71 -4.53 10.83
N GLU A 35 3.89 -3.47 10.93
CA GLU A 35 2.78 -3.41 11.89
C GLU A 35 1.70 -4.44 11.58
N ILE A 36 1.44 -4.72 10.30
CA ILE A 36 0.44 -5.69 9.84
C ILE A 36 1.04 -7.05 9.43
N GLN A 37 2.31 -7.33 9.77
CA GLN A 37 3.04 -8.49 9.26
C GLN A 37 2.34 -9.84 9.51
N ARG A 38 1.53 -9.95 10.57
CA ARG A 38 0.75 -11.15 10.88
C ARG A 38 -0.43 -11.33 9.94
N ASP A 39 -1.08 -10.24 9.54
CA ASP A 39 -2.23 -10.25 8.64
C ASP A 39 -1.80 -10.58 7.20
N ILE A 40 -0.57 -10.19 6.82
CA ILE A 40 0.01 -10.48 5.49
C ILE A 40 0.05 -11.99 5.20
N ASN A 41 0.26 -12.82 6.22
CA ASN A 41 0.30 -14.27 6.06
C ASN A 41 -1.03 -14.87 5.60
N GLY A 42 -2.15 -14.22 5.90
CA GLY A 42 -3.49 -14.66 5.49
C GLY A 42 -3.75 -14.56 3.99
N TYR A 43 -3.00 -13.72 3.26
CA TYR A 43 -3.22 -13.54 1.82
C TYR A 43 -2.61 -14.67 0.99
N SER A 44 -3.37 -15.17 0.03
CA SER A 44 -2.95 -16.14 -0.98
C SER A 44 -2.05 -15.52 -2.04
N HIS A 45 -1.32 -16.37 -2.77
CA HIS A 45 -0.55 -15.93 -3.93
C HIS A 45 -1.45 -15.22 -4.95
N GLY A 46 -1.01 -14.07 -5.44
CA GLY A 46 -1.73 -13.28 -6.44
C GLY A 46 -2.74 -12.30 -5.85
N GLU A 47 -3.08 -12.41 -4.57
CA GLU A 47 -3.96 -11.45 -3.91
C GLU A 47 -3.32 -10.08 -3.77
N SER A 48 -4.17 -9.07 -3.63
CA SER A 48 -3.77 -7.69 -3.44
C SER A 48 -4.50 -7.09 -2.26
N PHE A 49 -3.84 -6.19 -1.58
CA PHE A 49 -4.42 -5.39 -0.52
C PHE A 49 -3.95 -3.94 -0.65
N LEU A 50 -4.56 -3.05 0.12
CA LEU A 50 -4.19 -1.65 0.14
C LEU A 50 -4.06 -1.15 1.57
N ILE A 51 -3.19 -0.15 1.75
CA ILE A 51 -3.14 0.66 2.95
C ILE A 51 -3.55 2.06 2.56
N HIS A 52 -4.49 2.62 3.32
CA HIS A 52 -4.87 4.02 3.25
C HIS A 52 -4.04 4.80 4.27
N ASP A 53 -3.13 5.63 3.79
CA ASP A 53 -2.27 6.46 4.63
C ASP A 53 -2.67 7.94 4.50
N PRO A 54 -3.05 8.63 5.60
CA PRO A 54 -3.46 10.04 5.62
C PRO A 54 -2.49 11.03 4.95
N ALA A 55 -1.19 10.74 4.95
CA ALA A 55 -0.17 11.59 4.35
C ALA A 55 0.11 11.21 2.89
N MET A 56 0.23 9.91 2.59
CA MET A 56 0.70 9.41 1.30
C MET A 56 -0.42 9.08 0.29
N GLY A 57 -1.64 8.78 0.75
CA GLY A 57 -2.76 8.31 -0.07
C GLY A 57 -2.95 6.80 0.01
N ILE A 58 -3.40 6.18 -1.09
CA ILE A 58 -3.60 4.72 -1.15
C ILE A 58 -2.34 4.06 -1.70
N ILE A 59 -1.78 3.13 -0.95
CA ILE A 59 -0.67 2.28 -1.39
C ILE A 59 -1.22 0.89 -1.68
N VAL A 60 -0.94 0.37 -2.86
CA VAL A 60 -1.39 -0.94 -3.32
C VAL A 60 -0.25 -1.94 -3.20
N PHE A 61 -0.57 -3.11 -2.68
CA PHE A 61 0.35 -4.22 -2.46
C PHE A 61 -0.15 -5.45 -3.19
N LYS A 62 0.78 -6.23 -3.74
CA LYS A 62 0.51 -7.54 -4.36
C LYS A 62 1.34 -8.62 -3.69
N VAL A 63 0.68 -9.68 -3.27
CA VAL A 63 1.31 -10.83 -2.62
C VAL A 63 1.74 -11.85 -3.68
N GLU A 64 2.99 -12.26 -3.61
CA GLU A 64 3.57 -13.34 -4.40
C GLU A 64 4.18 -14.32 -3.40
N LYS A 65 3.69 -15.56 -3.36
CA LYS A 65 4.21 -16.63 -2.48
C LYS A 65 4.95 -17.74 -3.23
N ILE A 66 5.07 -17.63 -4.56
CA ILE A 66 5.67 -18.66 -5.42
C ILE A 66 6.64 -17.95 -6.38
N PRO A 67 7.95 -18.26 -6.35
CA PRO A 67 8.63 -19.25 -5.50
C PRO A 67 9.01 -18.74 -4.10
N SER A 68 8.68 -17.49 -3.75
CA SER A 68 9.12 -16.86 -2.50
C SER A 68 8.02 -15.98 -1.92
N PHE A 69 8.09 -15.68 -0.61
CA PHE A 69 7.20 -14.76 0.09
C PHE A 69 7.62 -13.30 -0.19
N ILE A 70 6.93 -12.65 -1.12
CA ILE A 70 7.20 -11.29 -1.57
C ILE A 70 5.92 -10.45 -1.43
N VAL A 71 6.06 -9.29 -0.81
CA VAL A 71 5.07 -8.21 -0.92
C VAL A 71 5.62 -7.19 -1.91
N ASN A 72 4.96 -7.07 -3.05
CA ASN A 72 5.25 -6.08 -4.07
C ASN A 72 4.47 -4.79 -3.77
N VAL A 73 5.15 -3.70 -3.50
CA VAL A 73 4.57 -2.35 -3.46
C VAL A 73 4.38 -1.91 -4.91
N SER A 74 3.15 -2.00 -5.41
CA SER A 74 2.85 -1.91 -6.84
C SER A 74 2.61 -0.47 -7.30
N ALA A 75 1.82 0.29 -6.53
CA ALA A 75 1.44 1.66 -6.85
C ALA A 75 1.14 2.47 -5.59
N MET A 76 1.32 3.79 -5.68
CA MET A 76 0.85 4.75 -4.69
C MET A 76 0.03 5.80 -5.42
N VAL A 77 -1.24 5.94 -5.02
CA VAL A 77 -2.19 6.89 -5.58
C VAL A 77 -2.36 8.02 -4.56
N THR A 78 -1.63 9.10 -4.80
CA THR A 78 -1.71 10.33 -4.01
C THR A 78 -3.08 11.00 -4.17
N TRP A 79 -3.52 11.68 -3.11
CA TRP A 79 -4.82 12.34 -3.00
C TRP A 79 -5.23 13.23 -4.17
N ASP A 80 -4.27 13.92 -4.77
CA ASP A 80 -4.49 14.82 -5.91
C ASP A 80 -4.88 14.09 -7.20
N LYS A 81 -4.84 12.74 -7.21
CA LYS A 81 -5.15 11.88 -8.36
C LYS A 81 -6.44 11.08 -8.17
N TRP A 82 -7.23 11.39 -7.15
CA TRP A 82 -8.42 10.62 -6.81
C TRP A 82 -9.65 11.08 -7.59
N PHE A 83 -10.52 10.12 -7.89
CA PHE A 83 -11.79 10.33 -8.56
C PHE A 83 -12.89 9.59 -7.81
N ILE A 84 -14.06 10.21 -7.73
CA ILE A 84 -15.29 9.59 -7.22
C ILE A 84 -16.14 9.21 -8.41
N HIS A 85 -16.65 7.98 -8.40
CA HIS A 85 -17.68 7.51 -9.32
C HIS A 85 -18.97 7.21 -8.53
N ASP A 86 -20.03 7.94 -8.84
CA ASP A 86 -21.37 7.71 -8.28
C ASP A 86 -22.43 7.86 -9.38
N GLU A 87 -23.71 7.87 -9.01
CA GLU A 87 -24.83 8.01 -9.94
C GLU A 87 -24.76 9.27 -10.84
N LYS A 88 -23.97 10.28 -10.45
CA LYS A 88 -23.79 11.52 -11.20
C LYS A 88 -22.58 11.47 -12.15
N GLY A 89 -21.90 10.32 -12.22
CA GLY A 89 -20.73 10.09 -13.06
C GLY A 89 -19.40 10.22 -12.33
N THR A 90 -18.32 10.26 -13.11
CA THR A 90 -16.93 10.31 -12.59
C THR A 90 -16.45 11.75 -12.47
N ARG A 91 -15.98 12.16 -11.29
CA ARG A 91 -15.40 13.50 -11.06
C ARG A 91 -14.15 13.42 -10.20
N LYS A 92 -13.27 14.42 -10.33
CA LYS A 92 -12.09 14.55 -9.47
C LYS A 92 -12.52 14.85 -8.04
N ASP A 93 -11.95 14.13 -7.08
CA ASP A 93 -12.21 14.41 -5.67
C ASP A 93 -11.42 15.63 -5.21
N SER A 94 -12.14 16.73 -5.00
CA SER A 94 -11.58 18.02 -4.62
C SER A 94 -11.64 18.27 -3.09
N ASN A 95 -12.23 17.37 -2.31
CA ASN A 95 -12.49 17.57 -0.88
C ASN A 95 -11.57 16.80 0.07
N ILE A 96 -10.68 15.95 -0.45
CA ILE A 96 -9.88 15.02 0.35
C ILE A 96 -9.07 15.68 1.47
N ARG A 97 -8.54 16.90 1.27
CA ARG A 97 -7.76 17.62 2.30
C ARG A 97 -8.58 18.05 3.52
N LYS A 98 -9.92 18.05 3.45
CA LYS A 98 -10.77 18.55 4.54
C LYS A 98 -11.16 17.49 5.58
N GLY A 99 -10.82 16.21 5.35
CA GLY A 99 -11.13 15.10 6.26
C GLY A 99 -10.19 14.94 7.46
N GLY A 100 -9.08 15.69 7.54
CA GLY A 100 -8.11 15.62 8.63
C GLY A 100 -8.48 16.38 9.90
N LYS A 101 -9.70 16.92 9.99
CA LYS A 101 -10.27 17.43 11.24
C LYS A 101 -11.64 16.79 11.46
N GLN A 102 -11.66 15.77 12.31
CA GLN A 102 -12.79 15.55 13.19
C GLN A 102 -12.28 15.54 14.65
N PRO A 103 -13.12 16.04 15.59
CA PRO A 103 -12.73 16.45 16.94
C PRO A 103 -12.34 15.30 17.86
#